data_AF-A0A382DNC7-F1
#
_entry.id   AF-A0A382DNC7-F1
#
_cell.length_a   1.000
_cell.length_b   1.000
_cell.length_c   1.000
_cell.angle_alpha   90.00
_cell.angle_beta   90.00
_cell.angle_gamma   90.00
#
_symmetry.space_group_name_H-M   'P 1'
#
loop_
_entity.id
_entity.type
_entity.pdbx_description
1 polymer ?
#
loop_
_entity_poly.entity_id
_entity_poly.type
_entity_poly.pdbx_seq_one_letter_code
_entity_poly.pdbx_strand_id
1 'polypeptide(L)'
;MFIARHGIVPGELRSGNAAGEIGGMPKGTLEGMQGSRILIYSHDTMGLGHLRRCSTIAHSLVREYPDLSVLILSGSPIIGSFDFRSRVDFVRVPGVIKLRNGEYTSLNLGINFEQTIHMRAQIIKHTADI
;
A
#
# COMPACT_ATOMS: atom_id res chain seq x y z
N MET A 1 6.54 3.87 -3.74
CA MET A 1 5.50 3.60 -2.73
C MET A 1 4.24 4.26 -3.23
N PHE A 2 3.18 3.49 -3.42
CA PHE A 2 1.86 3.97 -3.84
C PHE A 2 0.89 3.69 -2.69
N ILE A 3 -0.04 4.62 -2.41
CA ILE A 3 -1.04 4.50 -1.35
C ILE A 3 -2.42 4.56 -2.02
N ALA A 4 -3.18 3.47 -1.93
CA ALA A 4 -4.56 3.41 -2.43
C ALA A 4 -5.54 3.44 -1.25
N ARG A 5 -6.66 4.14 -1.41
CA ARG A 5 -7.79 4.14 -0.46
C ARG A 5 -8.91 3.27 -1.02
N HIS A 6 -9.42 2.35 -0.22
CA HIS A 6 -10.62 1.58 -0.53
C HIS A 6 -11.72 1.87 0.51
N GLY A 7 -12.93 2.24 0.04
CA GLY A 7 -14.11 2.49 0.88
C GLY A 7 -14.64 3.93 0.94
N ILE A 8 -15.21 4.46 -0.16
CA ILE A 8 -16.25 5.50 -0.08
C ILE A 8 -17.59 4.79 -0.19
N VAL A 9 -18.40 4.81 0.86
CA VAL A 9 -19.85 4.57 0.75
C VAL A 9 -20.43 5.66 -0.16
N PRO A 10 -21.05 5.32 -1.32
CA PRO A 10 -21.67 6.33 -2.17
C PRO A 10 -22.92 6.86 -1.46
N GLY A 11 -22.88 8.05 -0.88
CA GLY A 11 -24.07 8.55 -0.16
C GLY A 11 -24.09 9.98 0.38
N GLU A 12 -22.97 10.63 0.68
CA GLU A 12 -23.03 11.95 1.35
C GLU A 12 -22.13 13.00 0.68
N LEU A 13 -22.60 13.52 -0.46
CA LEU A 13 -22.28 14.88 -0.88
C LEU A 13 -23.48 15.76 -0.50
N ARG A 14 -23.40 16.44 0.65
CA ARG A 14 -24.28 17.58 0.96
C ARG A 14 -23.54 18.88 0.72
N SER A 15 -24.17 19.72 -0.09
CA SER A 15 -23.78 21.05 -0.54
C SER A 15 -23.55 22.05 0.61
N GLY A 16 -22.49 22.86 0.50
CA GLY A 16 -22.28 24.06 1.31
C GLY A 16 -21.37 25.07 0.61
N ASN A 17 -21.81 26.33 0.57
CA ASN A 17 -21.38 27.44 -0.30
C ASN A 17 -19.91 27.87 -0.26
N ALA A 18 -19.49 28.45 -1.39
CA ALA A 18 -18.26 29.19 -1.58
C ALA A 18 -18.30 30.60 -0.95
N ALA A 19 -17.24 30.98 -0.22
CA ALA A 19 -16.57 32.28 -0.30
C ALA A 19 -15.43 32.37 0.74
N GLY A 20 -14.20 32.70 0.29
CA GLY A 20 -13.17 33.35 1.09
C GLY A 20 -11.96 32.50 1.53
N GLU A 21 -10.79 32.93 1.07
CA GLU A 21 -9.44 32.73 1.60
C GLU A 21 -8.52 31.65 0.99
N ILE A 22 -7.31 32.15 0.71
CA ILE A 22 -6.20 31.63 -0.07
C ILE A 22 -5.55 30.37 0.53
N GLY A 23 -6.11 29.21 0.20
CA GLY A 23 -5.36 28.08 -0.38
C GLY A 23 -4.28 27.38 0.45
N GLY A 24 -4.45 27.24 1.77
CA GLY A 24 -3.83 26.12 2.48
C GLY A 24 -4.45 24.81 1.99
N MET A 25 -3.64 23.76 1.74
CA MET A 25 -4.22 22.45 1.45
C MET A 25 -5.24 22.11 2.53
N PRO A 26 -6.50 21.77 2.18
CA PRO A 26 -7.49 21.44 3.17
C PRO A 26 -6.90 20.27 3.97
N LYS A 27 -6.77 20.45 5.29
CA LYS A 27 -6.62 19.32 6.20
C LYS A 27 -7.85 18.47 5.94
N GLY A 28 -7.71 17.46 5.08
CA GLY A 28 -8.79 16.55 4.77
C GLY A 28 -9.21 15.95 6.09
N THR A 29 -10.32 16.44 6.63
CA THR A 29 -10.88 15.92 7.87
C THR A 29 -11.24 14.48 7.56
N LEU A 30 -10.52 13.54 8.18
CA LEU A 30 -10.74 12.10 8.01
C LEU A 30 -11.99 11.62 8.80
N GLU A 31 -12.89 12.55 9.10
CA GLU A 31 -14.24 12.30 9.57
C GLU A 31 -14.98 11.55 8.44
N GLY A 32 -15.13 10.24 8.64
CA GLY A 32 -15.66 9.30 7.64
C GLY A 32 -14.81 8.03 7.44
N MET A 33 -13.73 7.82 8.20
CA MET A 33 -12.88 6.62 8.09
C MET A 33 -13.32 5.39 8.91
N GLN A 34 -14.53 5.36 9.45
CA GLN A 34 -15.04 4.16 10.12
C GLN A 34 -15.08 2.98 9.14
N GLY A 35 -14.24 1.97 9.39
CA GLY A 35 -14.09 0.80 8.52
C GLY A 35 -13.27 1.01 7.25
N SER A 36 -12.55 2.13 7.11
CA SER A 36 -11.69 2.39 5.94
C SER A 36 -10.46 1.49 5.89
N ARG A 37 -10.06 1.11 4.67
CA ARG A 37 -8.85 0.31 4.40
C ARG A 37 -7.88 1.08 3.52
N ILE A 38 -6.59 1.00 3.85
CA ILE A 38 -5.51 1.54 3.05
C ILE A 38 -4.62 0.41 2.55
N LEU A 39 -4.34 0.38 1.26
CA LEU A 39 -3.34 -0.48 0.67
C LEU A 39 -2.06 0.33 0.41
N ILE A 40 -0.96 -0.07 1.04
CA ILE A 40 0.37 0.48 0.79
C ILE A 40 1.12 -0.49 -0.11
N TYR A 41 1.40 -0.09 -1.34
CA TYR A 41 2.24 -0.87 -2.25
C TYR A 41 3.67 -0.33 -2.27
N SER A 42 4.64 -1.23 -2.15
CA SER A 42 6.03 -0.94 -2.47
C SER A 42 6.58 -1.93 -3.50
N HIS A 43 7.18 -1.37 -4.55
CA HIS A 43 7.72 -2.12 -5.68
C HIS A 43 8.91 -3.02 -5.30
N ASP A 44 9.53 -2.73 -4.15
CA ASP A 44 10.68 -3.36 -3.48
C ASP A 44 11.27 -4.58 -4.16
N THR A 45 12.44 -4.37 -4.74
CA THR A 45 13.46 -5.40 -4.92
C THR A 45 14.32 -5.43 -3.66
N MET A 46 14.69 -6.62 -3.17
CA MET A 46 15.59 -6.87 -2.02
C MET A 46 16.07 -5.61 -1.26
N GLY A 47 15.41 -5.23 -0.16
CA GLY A 47 15.83 -4.07 0.62
C GLY A 47 14.99 -3.78 1.87
N LEU A 48 15.67 -3.42 2.97
CA LEU A 48 15.04 -3.13 4.27
C LEU A 48 14.37 -1.75 4.32
N GLY A 49 14.90 -0.78 3.58
CA GLY A 49 14.52 0.63 3.71
C GLY A 49 13.05 0.90 3.36
N HIS A 50 12.56 0.23 2.34
CA HIS A 50 11.17 0.37 1.93
C HIS A 50 10.20 -0.30 2.90
N LEU A 51 10.47 -1.54 3.32
CA LEU A 51 9.68 -2.21 4.35
C LEU A 51 9.64 -1.42 5.65
N ARG A 52 10.78 -0.90 6.12
CA ARG A 52 10.83 -0.03 7.31
C ARG A 52 9.96 1.20 7.12
N ARG A 53 10.05 1.88 5.98
CA ARG A 53 9.23 3.06 5.69
C ARG A 53 7.74 2.73 5.64
N CYS A 54 7.34 1.67 4.93
CA CYS A 54 5.95 1.24 4.84
C CYS A 54 5.39 0.85 6.21
N SER A 55 6.17 0.12 7.01
CA SER A 55 5.80 -0.27 8.37
C SER A 55 5.63 0.95 9.28
N THR A 56 6.58 1.90 9.25
CA THR A 56 6.49 3.14 10.03
C THR A 56 5.24 3.95 9.68
N ILE A 57 4.92 4.08 8.38
CA ILE A 57 3.72 4.79 7.93
C ILE A 57 2.45 4.06 8.38
N ALA A 58 2.37 2.75 8.14
CA ALA A 58 1.23 1.93 8.55
C ALA A 58 0.98 2.00 10.05
N HIS A 59 2.04 1.87 10.86
CA HIS A 59 1.96 1.97 12.32
C HIS A 59 1.50 3.34 12.80
N SER A 60 1.95 4.43 12.15
CA SER A 60 1.48 5.77 12.48
C SER A 60 -0.01 5.93 12.16
N LEU A 61 -0.45 5.41 11.00
CA LEU A 61 -1.83 5.50 10.54
C LEU A 61 -2.80 4.77 11.49
N VAL A 62 -2.55 3.50 11.80
CA VAL A 62 -3.44 2.73 12.69
C VAL A 62 -3.42 3.20 14.14
N ARG A 63 -2.37 3.93 14.54
CA ARG A 63 -2.28 4.58 15.87
C ARG A 63 -3.17 5.82 15.93
N GLU A 64 -3.18 6.62 14.87
CA GLU A 64 -3.95 7.87 14.81
C GLU A 64 -5.44 7.63 14.53
N TYR A 65 -5.76 6.58 13.75
CA TYR A 65 -7.12 6.26 13.32
C TYR A 65 -7.52 4.87 13.83
N PRO A 66 -8.27 4.78 14.95
CA PRO A 66 -8.60 3.51 15.60
C PRO A 66 -9.35 2.50 14.71
N ASP A 67 -10.18 2.99 13.78
CA ASP A 67 -11.01 2.17 12.88
C ASP A 67 -10.35 1.87 11.53
N LEU A 68 -9.10 2.33 11.33
CA LEU A 68 -8.34 2.10 10.11
C LEU A 68 -7.59 0.78 10.15
N SER A 69 -7.64 0.06 9.03
CA SER A 69 -6.75 -1.08 8.76
C SER A 69 -5.85 -0.80 7.56
N VAL A 70 -4.63 -1.32 7.60
CA VAL A 70 -3.63 -1.14 6.55
C VAL A 70 -3.15 -2.51 6.05
N LEU A 71 -3.15 -2.68 4.73
CA LEU A 71 -2.56 -3.84 4.07
C LEU A 71 -1.30 -3.39 3.33
N ILE A 72 -0.17 -4.07 3.56
CA ILE A 72 1.10 -3.78 2.88
C ILE A 72 1.34 -4.83 1.79
N LEU A 73 1.50 -4.39 0.55
CA LEU A 73 1.88 -5.27 -0.56
C LEU A 73 3.35 -5.09 -0.90
N SER A 74 4.14 -6.17 -0.80
CA SER A 74 5.60 -6.14 -1.03
C SER A 74 6.12 -7.38 -1.76
N GLY A 75 7.16 -7.17 -2.59
CA GLY A 75 7.94 -8.25 -3.21
C GLY A 75 9.05 -8.82 -2.32
N SER A 76 9.31 -8.20 -1.17
CA SER A 76 10.46 -8.52 -0.31
C SER A 76 10.31 -9.87 0.41
N PRO A 77 11.30 -10.79 0.35
CA PRO A 77 11.22 -12.12 0.99
C PRO A 77 11.20 -12.06 2.52
N ILE A 78 11.64 -10.94 3.09
CA ILE A 78 11.79 -10.77 4.54
C ILE A 78 10.58 -10.05 5.17
N ILE A 79 9.51 -9.77 4.43
CA ILE A 79 8.34 -9.06 4.98
C ILE A 79 7.71 -9.80 6.17
N GLY A 80 7.68 -11.13 6.13
CA GLY A 80 7.17 -11.95 7.23
C GLY A 80 8.06 -11.96 8.47
N SER A 81 9.24 -11.35 8.42
CA SER A 81 10.13 -11.20 9.58
C SER A 81 9.98 -9.85 10.28
N PHE A 82 9.09 -8.97 9.81
CA PHE A 82 8.81 -7.69 10.44
C PHE A 82 7.67 -7.81 11.45
N ASP A 83 7.78 -7.09 12.56
CA ASP A 83 6.69 -6.97 13.53
C ASP A 83 5.67 -5.93 13.05
N PHE A 84 4.43 -6.37 12.90
CA PHE A 84 3.30 -5.50 12.54
C PHE A 84 2.36 -5.31 13.72
N ARG A 85 1.89 -4.07 13.90
CA ARG A 85 0.84 -3.75 14.87
C ARG A 85 -0.49 -4.39 14.47
N SER A 86 -1.39 -4.56 15.44
CA SER A 86 -2.79 -4.90 15.18
C SER A 86 -3.38 -4.02 14.06
N ARG A 87 -4.17 -4.62 13.16
CA ARG A 87 -4.76 -3.98 11.97
C ARG A 87 -3.78 -3.58 10.87
N VAL A 88 -2.52 -4.03 10.97
CA VAL A 88 -1.56 -4.00 9.87
C VAL A 88 -1.27 -5.43 9.47
N ASP A 89 -1.52 -5.76 8.20
CA ASP A 89 -1.22 -7.07 7.62
C ASP A 89 -0.48 -6.89 6.29
N PHE A 90 -0.07 -7.99 5.64
CA PHE A 90 0.66 -7.94 4.39
C PHE A 90 0.28 -9.01 3.37
N VAL A 91 0.45 -8.65 2.09
CA VAL A 91 0.44 -9.58 0.96
C VAL A 91 1.84 -9.60 0.35
N ARG A 92 2.42 -10.79 0.26
CA ARG A 92 3.67 -11.00 -0.47
C ARG A 92 3.37 -11.26 -1.95
N VAL A 93 3.95 -10.46 -2.83
CA VAL A 93 3.98 -10.74 -4.27
C VAL A 93 5.32 -11.36 -4.70
N PRO A 94 5.36 -12.06 -5.85
CA PRO A 94 6.61 -12.55 -6.41
C PRO A 94 7.69 -11.45 -6.46
N GLY A 95 8.84 -11.73 -5.88
CA GLY A 95 9.98 -10.80 -5.88
C GLY A 95 10.66 -10.76 -7.24
N VAL A 96 11.25 -9.60 -7.55
CA VAL A 96 12.12 -9.42 -8.72
C VAL A 96 13.47 -8.87 -8.25
N ILE A 97 14.55 -9.25 -8.92
CA ILE A 97 15.91 -8.77 -8.66
C ILE A 97 16.40 -8.05 -9.90
N LYS A 98 17.01 -6.88 -9.72
CA LYS A 98 17.77 -6.21 -10.78
C LYS A 98 19.18 -6.80 -10.84
N LEU A 99 19.55 -7.31 -12.00
CA LEU A 99 20.89 -7.82 -12.31
C LEU A 99 21.85 -6.65 -12.59
N ARG A 100 23.15 -6.93 -12.52
CA ARG A 100 24.21 -5.91 -12.74
C ARG A 100 24.21 -5.35 -14.17
N ASN A 101 23.76 -6.15 -15.13
CA ASN A 101 23.59 -5.75 -16.53
C ASN A 101 22.36 -4.86 -16.76
N GLY A 102 21.56 -4.58 -15.72
CA GLY A 102 20.36 -3.75 -15.79
C GLY A 102 19.06 -4.53 -16.05
N GLU A 103 19.14 -5.80 -16.40
CA GLU A 103 17.98 -6.67 -16.58
C GLU A 103 17.32 -7.00 -15.25
N TYR A 104 16.07 -7.46 -15.30
CA TYR A 104 15.36 -7.97 -14.14
C TYR A 104 15.10 -9.46 -14.30
N THR A 105 15.19 -10.18 -13.18
CA THR A 105 14.85 -11.59 -13.11
C THR A 105 13.95 -11.90 -11.92
N SER A 106 13.27 -13.02 -11.98
CA SER A 106 12.42 -13.55 -10.91
C SER A 106 13.28 -13.99 -9.74
N LEU A 107 12.83 -13.71 -8.52
CA LEU A 107 13.60 -14.00 -7.32
C LEU A 107 13.74 -15.51 -7.05
N ASN A 108 12.62 -16.25 -7.03
CA ASN A 108 12.59 -17.64 -6.56
C ASN A 108 11.91 -18.64 -7.50
N LEU A 109 11.03 -18.19 -8.39
CA LEU A 109 10.07 -19.07 -9.05
C LEU A 109 10.63 -19.82 -10.27
N GLY A 110 11.85 -19.53 -10.74
CA GLY A 110 12.43 -20.15 -11.94
C GLY A 110 11.64 -19.91 -13.24
N ILE A 111 10.58 -19.09 -13.18
CA ILE A 111 9.76 -18.66 -14.31
C ILE A 111 10.40 -17.45 -14.99
N ASN A 112 9.98 -17.16 -16.21
CA ASN A 112 10.49 -15.98 -16.90
C ASN A 112 10.00 -14.68 -16.23
N PHE A 113 10.74 -13.59 -16.49
CA PHE A 113 10.46 -12.29 -15.88
C PHE A 113 9.06 -11.77 -16.23
N GLU A 114 8.65 -11.90 -17.50
CA GLU A 114 7.32 -11.45 -17.97
C GLU A 114 6.16 -12.14 -17.24
N GLN A 115 6.26 -13.45 -17.03
CA GLN A 115 5.29 -14.22 -16.23
C GLN A 115 5.24 -13.73 -14.78
N THR A 116 6.39 -13.34 -14.23
CA THR A 116 6.47 -12.79 -12.87
C THR A 116 5.80 -11.42 -12.79
N ILE A 117 6.02 -10.55 -13.78
CA ILE A 117 5.35 -9.26 -13.88
C ILE A 117 3.84 -9.44 -14.05
N HIS A 118 3.41 -10.37 -14.90
CA HIS A 118 2.00 -10.69 -15.08
C HIS A 118 1.35 -11.14 -13.76
N MET A 119 1.97 -12.07 -13.03
CA MET A 119 1.48 -12.54 -11.73
C MET A 119 1.43 -11.41 -10.70
N ARG A 120 2.47 -10.56 -10.64
CA ARG A 120 2.49 -9.37 -9.77
C ARG A 120 1.31 -8.44 -10.09
N ALA A 121 1.06 -8.16 -11.36
CA ALA A 121 -0.03 -7.29 -11.79
C ALA A 121 -1.39 -7.84 -11.36
N GLN A 122 -1.63 -9.15 -11.54
CA GLN A 122 -2.89 -9.79 -11.12
C GLN A 122 -3.08 -9.70 -9.60
N ILE A 123 -2.05 -10.03 -8.81
CA ILE A 123 -2.16 -9.96 -7.35
C ILE A 123 -2.37 -8.52 -6.88
N ILE A 124 -1.62 -7.55 -7.40
CA ILE A 124 -1.76 -6.14 -7.03
C ILE A 124 -3.18 -5.65 -7.34
N LYS A 125 -3.66 -5.92 -8.56
CA LYS A 125 -5.00 -5.50 -8.98
C LYS A 125 -6.06 -6.12 -8.10
N HIS A 126 -6.05 -7.44 -7.95
CA HIS A 126 -7.04 -8.15 -7.15
C HIS A 126 -7.02 -7.71 -5.69
N THR A 127 -5.83 -7.47 -5.11
CA THR A 127 -5.71 -6.97 -3.73
C THR A 127 -6.26 -5.55 -3.57
N ALA A 128 -6.16 -4.71 -4.60
CA ALA A 128 -6.68 -3.33 -4.58
C ALA A 128 -8.22 -3.26 -4.74
N ASP A 129 -8.82 -4.32 -5.29
CA ASP A 129 -10.26 -4.42 -5.55
C ASP A 129 -11.08 -4.95 -4.34
N ILE A 130 -10.42 -5.36 -3.24
CA ILE A 130 -11.02 -5.91 -2.00
C ILE A 130 -11.08 -4.84 -0.89
#